data_AF-A0A938SJ45-F1
#
_entry.id   AF-A0A938SJ45-F1
#
_cell.length_a   1.000
_cell.length_b   1.000
_cell.length_c   1.000
_cell.angle_alpha   90.00
_cell.angle_beta   90.00
_cell.angle_gamma   90.00
#
_symmetry.space_group_name_H-M   'P 1'
#
loop_
_entity.id
_entity.type
_entity.pdbx_description
1 polymer ?
#
loop_
_entity_poly.entity_id
_entity_poly.type
_entity_poly.pdbx_seq_one_letter_code
_entity_poly.pdbx_strand_id
1 'polypeptide(L)'
;MKCARHTSSRIYSFGRHFAWPNAGGFPGGEHVIDPRRGYLDTLRRHGSPPIAQAEAFRRERLHGVIFEPDTYAKVVEEMLAETGRCAVLKNTGFASVQVKSGRVVSLRLDNGADVEAAAYVDATADGLLCLACGCEAMMGQEARTAFNEPHAPEHATHHINGLTLIYRITPTDKPGVEPLPSDVPSKCWWRSSFPSVSCVQYPCGDRNMNMLPTMEGAEFLGMSYSAAYAECRRRVLSHWHHCQTVFPEFQRYRLSWIAPALGVRETRRIKGEYVLTEHDLRAGLSKQTPPD
;
A
#
# COMPACT_ATOMS: atom_id res chain seq x y z
N MET A 1 -35.91 14.46 -7.15
CA MET A 1 -35.48 13.28 -6.37
C MET A 1 -34.33 13.71 -5.47
N LYS A 2 -34.45 13.57 -4.15
CA LYS A 2 -33.45 14.00 -3.17
C LYS A 2 -32.15 13.22 -3.39
N CYS A 3 -31.12 13.86 -3.94
CA CYS A 3 -29.79 13.28 -4.04
C CYS A 3 -29.25 13.14 -2.61
N ALA A 4 -29.22 11.90 -2.11
CA ALA A 4 -28.60 11.58 -0.83
C ALA A 4 -27.18 12.18 -0.84
N ARG A 5 -26.78 12.84 0.25
CA ARG A 5 -25.39 13.23 0.47
C ARG A 5 -24.54 11.99 0.23
N HIS A 6 -23.83 11.95 -0.89
CA HIS A 6 -22.87 10.88 -1.17
C HIS A 6 -21.75 11.10 -0.17
N THR A 7 -21.86 10.40 0.95
CA THR A 7 -20.85 10.38 2.00
C THR A 7 -19.59 9.76 1.44
N SER A 8 -18.53 10.56 1.36
CA SER A 8 -17.24 10.14 0.81
C SER A 8 -16.45 9.20 1.72
N SER A 9 -16.97 8.86 2.90
CA SER A 9 -16.40 7.87 3.81
C SER A 9 -17.47 6.98 4.45
N ARG A 10 -17.07 5.75 4.77
CA ARG A 10 -17.89 4.70 5.38
C ARG A 10 -17.04 3.82 6.29
N ILE A 11 -17.72 3.04 7.14
CA ILE A 11 -17.08 1.96 7.90
C ILE A 11 -17.30 0.66 7.14
N TYR A 12 -16.23 -0.12 6.98
CA TYR A 12 -16.31 -1.47 6.44
C TYR A 12 -16.21 -2.52 7.54
N SER A 13 -16.88 -3.65 7.31
CA SER A 13 -16.72 -4.91 8.04
C SER A 13 -16.09 -5.97 7.11
N PHE A 14 -15.53 -7.03 7.68
CA PHE A 14 -15.12 -8.20 6.89
C PHE A 14 -16.34 -8.89 6.25
N GLY A 15 -16.28 -9.03 4.93
CA GLY A 15 -17.17 -9.84 4.08
C GLY A 15 -16.67 -11.28 4.04
N ARG A 16 -16.20 -11.79 2.91
CA ARG A 16 -15.61 -13.12 2.78
C ARG A 16 -14.09 -13.11 2.99
N HIS A 17 -13.52 -14.26 3.32
CA HIS A 17 -12.07 -14.45 3.31
C HIS A 17 -11.75 -15.90 2.93
N PHE A 18 -10.82 -16.11 1.99
CA PHE A 18 -10.48 -17.45 1.45
C PHE A 18 -10.04 -18.46 2.52
N ALA A 19 -9.54 -17.98 3.67
CA ALA A 19 -9.17 -18.81 4.82
C ALA A 19 -10.36 -19.23 5.71
N TRP A 20 -11.60 -18.87 5.37
CA TRP A 20 -12.81 -19.18 6.16
C TRP A 20 -13.70 -20.22 5.45
N PRO A 21 -14.42 -21.08 6.20
CA PRO A 21 -15.19 -22.19 5.63
C PRO A 21 -16.23 -21.76 4.58
N ASN A 22 -16.84 -20.58 4.75
CA ASN A 22 -17.94 -20.09 3.92
C ASN A 22 -17.51 -19.01 2.92
N ALA A 23 -16.27 -19.06 2.44
CA ALA A 23 -15.74 -18.09 1.47
C ALA A 23 -16.41 -18.19 0.09
N GLY A 24 -17.08 -19.30 -0.23
CA GLY A 24 -17.69 -19.51 -1.55
C GLY A 24 -16.67 -19.50 -2.69
N GLY A 25 -15.43 -19.90 -2.42
CA GLY A 25 -14.33 -19.86 -3.38
C GLY A 25 -13.73 -18.48 -3.62
N PHE A 26 -14.12 -17.43 -2.89
CA PHE A 26 -13.66 -16.06 -3.12
C PHE A 26 -12.12 -15.96 -3.17
N PRO A 27 -11.53 -15.24 -4.14
CA PRO A 27 -10.09 -15.28 -4.44
C PRO A 27 -9.20 -14.51 -3.45
N GLY A 28 -9.69 -14.21 -2.24
CA GLY A 28 -8.92 -13.44 -1.27
C GLY A 28 -9.76 -12.96 -0.10
N GLY A 29 -9.63 -11.68 0.27
CA GLY A 29 -10.36 -11.05 1.36
C GLY A 29 -11.30 -9.98 0.84
N GLU A 30 -12.53 -9.93 1.34
CA GLU A 30 -13.53 -8.94 0.99
C GLU A 30 -13.87 -8.07 2.21
N HIS A 31 -13.97 -6.77 1.97
CA HIS A 31 -14.48 -5.80 2.92
C HIS A 31 -15.67 -5.06 2.30
N VAL A 32 -16.78 -5.03 3.03
CA VAL A 32 -18.05 -4.46 2.57
C VAL A 32 -18.48 -3.34 3.50
N ILE A 33 -19.22 -2.37 2.97
CA ILE A 33 -19.77 -1.29 3.77
C ILE A 33 -20.75 -1.84 4.81
N ASP A 34 -20.56 -1.50 6.08
CA ASP A 34 -21.46 -1.88 7.17
C ASP A 34 -22.12 -0.63 7.77
N PRO A 35 -23.37 -0.31 7.36
CA PRO A 35 -24.06 0.90 7.82
C PRO A 35 -24.43 0.88 9.30
N ARG A 36 -24.25 -0.26 9.99
CA ARG A 36 -24.52 -0.39 11.44
C ARG A 36 -23.33 0.03 12.30
N ARG A 37 -22.16 0.27 11.69
CA ARG A 37 -20.92 0.61 12.38
C ARG A 37 -20.63 2.10 12.32
N GLY A 38 -20.04 2.62 13.37
CA GLY A 38 -19.57 3.99 13.49
C GLY A 38 -18.04 4.07 13.63
N TYR A 39 -17.51 5.29 13.62
CA TYR A 39 -16.07 5.52 13.76
C TYR A 39 -15.48 4.88 15.03
N LEU A 40 -16.23 4.88 16.14
CA LEU A 40 -15.82 4.27 17.41
C LEU A 40 -15.54 2.76 17.28
N ASP A 41 -16.23 2.05 16.38
CA ASP A 41 -15.99 0.64 16.13
C ASP A 41 -14.61 0.38 15.47
N THR A 42 -14.02 1.39 14.84
CA THR A 42 -12.69 1.27 14.18
C THR A 42 -11.51 1.47 15.14
N LEU A 43 -11.78 1.89 16.38
CA LEU A 43 -10.75 2.22 17.36
C LEU A 43 -10.22 0.99 18.11
N ARG A 44 -10.95 -0.14 18.11
CA ARG A 44 -10.50 -1.40 18.74
C ARG A 44 -9.72 -2.24 17.74
N ARG A 45 -8.38 -2.26 17.85
CA ARG A 45 -7.49 -2.90 16.86
C ARG A 45 -6.57 -4.00 17.40
N HIS A 46 -6.59 -4.31 18.69
CA HIS A 46 -5.68 -5.30 19.27
C HIS A 46 -6.37 -6.63 19.62
N GLY A 47 -5.61 -7.72 19.53
CA GLY A 47 -6.02 -9.07 19.93
C GLY A 47 -6.91 -9.79 18.92
N SER A 48 -6.34 -10.38 17.87
CA SER A 48 -7.05 -11.30 16.95
C SER A 48 -6.38 -12.67 16.99
N PRO A 49 -7.15 -13.78 17.03
CA PRO A 49 -6.63 -15.10 16.70
C PRO A 49 -6.05 -15.15 15.27
N PRO A 50 -5.30 -16.22 14.92
CA PRO A 50 -4.89 -16.48 13.54
C PRO A 50 -6.07 -16.41 12.58
N ILE A 51 -5.85 -15.86 11.37
CA ILE A 51 -6.94 -15.46 10.47
C ILE A 51 -7.93 -16.58 10.18
N ALA A 52 -7.47 -17.83 10.03
CA ALA A 52 -8.31 -19.00 9.77
C ALA A 52 -9.31 -19.31 10.89
N GLN A 53 -9.02 -18.89 12.13
CA GLN A 53 -9.85 -19.13 13.32
C GLN A 53 -10.58 -17.85 13.77
N ALA A 54 -10.41 -16.74 13.06
CA ALA A 54 -10.82 -15.42 13.50
C ALA A 54 -12.09 -14.90 12.82
N GLU A 55 -12.86 -15.72 12.08
CA GLU A 55 -14.03 -15.24 11.31
C GLU A 55 -15.01 -14.44 12.17
N ALA A 56 -15.57 -15.06 13.22
CA ALA A 56 -16.53 -14.41 14.10
C ALA A 56 -15.94 -13.15 14.76
N PHE A 57 -14.71 -13.28 15.29
CA PHE A 57 -14.00 -12.19 15.94
C PHE A 57 -13.83 -10.99 15.02
N ARG A 58 -13.33 -11.20 13.79
CA ARG A 58 -13.03 -10.11 12.85
C ARG A 58 -14.30 -9.43 12.34
N ARG A 59 -15.36 -10.19 12.07
CA ARG A 59 -16.66 -9.62 11.70
C ARG A 59 -17.30 -8.79 12.81
N GLU A 60 -17.06 -9.16 14.06
CA GLU A 60 -17.63 -8.45 15.21
C GLU A 60 -16.78 -7.25 15.63
N ARG A 61 -15.44 -7.37 15.61
CA ARG A 61 -14.52 -6.46 16.30
C ARG A 61 -13.57 -5.69 15.39
N LEU A 62 -13.27 -6.17 14.18
CA LEU A 62 -12.32 -5.51 13.28
C LEU A 62 -13.04 -4.76 12.16
N HIS A 63 -13.03 -3.44 12.29
CA HIS A 63 -13.65 -2.52 11.35
C HIS A 63 -12.64 -1.46 10.91
N GLY A 64 -12.82 -0.93 9.71
CA GLY A 64 -11.95 0.13 9.19
C GLY A 64 -12.74 1.23 8.49
N VAL A 65 -12.10 2.39 8.34
CA VAL A 65 -12.64 3.49 7.56
C VAL A 65 -12.23 3.28 6.11
N ILE A 66 -13.19 3.34 5.19
CA ILE A 66 -12.95 3.45 3.76
C ILE A 66 -13.46 4.79 3.26
N PHE A 67 -12.72 5.39 2.33
CA PHE A 67 -13.02 6.69 1.77
C PHE A 67 -12.70 6.73 0.28
N GLU A 68 -13.35 7.63 -0.45
CA GLU A 68 -13.01 7.93 -1.84
C GLU A 68 -11.63 8.62 -1.88
N PRO A 69 -10.64 8.10 -2.66
CA PRO A 69 -9.29 8.65 -2.69
C PRO A 69 -9.23 10.14 -3.04
N ASP A 70 -9.99 10.57 -4.05
CA ASP A 70 -10.00 11.98 -4.49
C ASP A 70 -10.59 12.91 -3.43
N THR A 71 -11.58 12.44 -2.67
CA THR A 71 -12.09 13.23 -1.54
C THR A 71 -11.04 13.32 -0.44
N TYR A 72 -10.36 12.21 -0.11
CA TYR A 72 -9.31 12.22 0.90
C TYR A 72 -8.17 13.19 0.53
N ALA A 73 -7.71 13.13 -0.72
CA ALA A 73 -6.68 14.05 -1.22
C ALA A 73 -7.11 15.52 -1.10
N LYS A 74 -8.35 15.83 -1.52
CA LYS A 74 -8.91 17.18 -1.39
C LYS A 74 -8.96 17.66 0.06
N VAL A 75 -9.43 16.82 0.99
CA VAL A 75 -9.51 17.17 2.42
C VAL A 75 -8.11 17.42 3.00
N VAL A 76 -7.13 16.60 2.66
CA VAL A 76 -5.73 16.81 3.11
C VAL A 76 -5.18 18.13 2.56
N GLU A 77 -5.43 18.45 1.29
CA GLU A 77 -5.01 19.73 0.70
C GLU A 77 -5.69 20.94 1.36
N GLU A 78 -6.98 20.85 1.65
CA GLU A 78 -7.72 21.86 2.41
C GLU A 78 -7.14 22.05 3.81
N MET A 79 -6.89 20.96 4.55
CA MET A 79 -6.27 21.01 5.88
C MET A 79 -4.89 21.68 5.85
N LEU A 80 -4.07 21.40 4.83
CA LEU A 80 -2.76 22.05 4.66
C LEU A 80 -2.92 23.54 4.35
N ALA A 81 -3.86 23.91 3.48
CA ALA A 81 -4.12 25.30 3.12
C ALA A 81 -4.66 26.12 4.31
N GLU A 82 -5.56 25.54 5.12
CA GLU A 82 -6.12 26.17 6.33
C GLU A 82 -5.05 26.57 7.35
N THR A 83 -3.89 25.91 7.35
CA THR A 83 -2.77 26.31 8.23
C THR A 83 -2.23 27.70 7.90
N GLY A 84 -2.38 28.18 6.66
CA GLY A 84 -1.71 29.38 6.14
C GLY A 84 -0.18 29.31 6.18
N ARG A 85 0.40 28.13 6.46
CA ARG A 85 1.83 27.91 6.75
C ARG A 85 2.45 26.82 5.87
N CYS A 86 1.67 26.19 5.00
CA CYS A 86 2.13 25.14 4.11
C CYS A 86 2.03 25.59 2.65
N ALA A 87 3.15 25.54 1.93
CA ALA A 87 3.17 25.65 0.48
C ALA A 87 3.35 24.25 -0.11
N VAL A 88 2.44 23.84 -0.99
CA VAL A 88 2.47 22.52 -1.65
C VAL A 88 2.89 22.70 -3.10
N LEU A 89 4.07 22.19 -3.45
CA LEU A 89 4.58 22.14 -4.83
C LEU A 89 4.27 20.76 -5.43
N LYS A 90 3.37 20.70 -6.40
CA LYS A 90 3.05 19.47 -7.15
C LYS A 90 3.94 19.38 -8.39
N ASN A 91 4.14 18.17 -8.90
CA ASN A 91 4.98 17.91 -10.09
C ASN A 91 6.39 18.51 -9.96
N THR A 92 6.93 18.52 -8.75
CA THR A 92 8.23 19.12 -8.42
C THR A 92 9.02 18.12 -7.58
N GLY A 93 10.09 17.56 -8.15
CA GLY A 93 11.09 16.79 -7.42
C GLY A 93 12.31 17.65 -7.07
N PHE A 94 13.25 17.06 -6.35
CA PHE A 94 14.58 17.61 -6.16
C PHE A 94 15.56 16.92 -7.12
N ALA A 95 16.41 17.71 -7.77
CA ALA A 95 17.43 17.24 -8.70
C ALA A 95 18.75 16.96 -7.98
N SER A 96 19.11 17.77 -6.97
CA SER A 96 20.33 17.58 -6.18
C SER A 96 20.23 18.24 -4.80
N VAL A 97 21.17 17.87 -3.92
CA VAL A 97 21.27 18.38 -2.55
C VAL A 97 22.68 18.94 -2.31
N GLN A 98 22.75 20.07 -1.61
CA GLN A 98 24.00 20.63 -1.10
C GLN A 98 24.14 20.29 0.38
N VAL A 99 25.20 19.58 0.73
CA VAL A 99 25.51 19.18 2.11
C VAL A 99 26.81 19.84 2.54
N LYS A 100 26.81 20.47 3.73
CA LYS A 100 28.00 21.06 4.34
C LYS A 100 28.08 20.64 5.81
N SER A 101 29.22 20.08 6.21
CA SER A 101 29.47 19.66 7.59
C SER A 101 28.35 18.77 8.17
N GLY A 102 27.85 17.81 7.37
CA GLY A 102 26.80 16.88 7.75
C GLY A 102 25.38 17.46 7.78
N ARG A 103 25.17 18.69 7.29
CA ARG A 103 23.85 19.34 7.24
C ARG A 103 23.44 19.65 5.81
N VAL A 104 22.18 19.40 5.49
CA VAL A 104 21.56 19.89 4.24
C VAL A 104 21.48 21.41 4.31
N VAL A 105 22.06 22.09 3.33
CA VAL A 105 22.04 23.56 3.21
C VAL A 105 20.94 23.98 2.24
N SER A 106 20.89 23.36 1.07
CA SER A 106 19.88 23.65 0.04
C SER A 106 19.54 22.43 -0.81
N LEU A 107 18.36 22.46 -1.41
CA LEU A 107 17.94 21.55 -2.49
C LEU A 107 17.84 22.32 -3.79
N ARG A 108 18.38 21.77 -4.87
CA ARG A 108 18.03 22.19 -6.24
C ARG A 108 16.80 21.42 -6.67
N LEU A 109 15.73 22.11 -7.03
CA LEU A 109 14.51 21.53 -7.56
C LEU A 109 14.63 21.24 -9.07
N ASP A 110 13.78 20.36 -9.59
CA ASP A 110 13.77 20.00 -11.03
C ASP A 110 13.50 21.18 -11.96
N ASN A 111 12.81 22.21 -11.47
CA ASN A 111 12.54 23.44 -12.21
C ASN A 111 13.71 24.43 -12.17
N GLY A 112 14.85 24.05 -11.58
CA GLY A 112 16.04 24.88 -11.46
C GLY A 112 16.05 25.80 -10.25
N ALA A 113 15.00 25.91 -9.45
CA ALA A 113 15.00 26.73 -8.25
C ALA A 113 15.85 26.11 -7.13
N ASP A 114 16.46 26.95 -6.29
CA ASP A 114 17.11 26.52 -5.05
C ASP A 114 16.17 26.80 -3.87
N VAL A 115 16.05 25.84 -2.95
CA VAL A 115 15.26 25.98 -1.72
C VAL A 115 16.15 25.73 -0.51
N GLU A 116 16.08 26.65 0.45
CA GLU A 116 16.72 26.54 1.76
C GLU A 116 15.67 26.41 2.85
N ALA A 117 15.94 25.58 3.85
CA ALA A 117 15.10 25.38 5.00
C ALA A 117 15.94 25.09 6.26
N ALA A 118 15.38 25.37 7.43
CA ALA A 118 16.02 25.05 8.71
C ALA A 118 16.03 23.53 8.99
N ALA A 119 15.10 22.79 8.40
CA ALA A 119 14.99 21.35 8.52
C ALA A 119 14.43 20.74 7.22
N TYR A 120 14.83 19.51 6.94
CA TYR A 120 14.37 18.74 5.79
C TYR A 120 13.84 17.39 6.29
N VAL A 121 12.68 16.99 5.77
CA VAL A 121 12.06 15.69 6.07
C VAL A 121 12.09 14.87 4.79
N ASP A 122 12.81 13.75 4.81
CA ASP A 122 12.78 12.81 3.69
C ASP A 122 11.49 11.96 3.77
N ALA A 123 10.53 12.30 2.90
CA ALA A 123 9.29 11.55 2.68
C ALA A 123 9.23 10.97 1.25
N THR A 124 10.38 10.67 0.64
CA THR A 124 10.48 10.18 -0.75
C THR A 124 10.16 8.70 -0.92
N ALA A 125 9.69 8.03 0.15
CA ALA A 125 9.52 6.59 0.31
C ALA A 125 10.85 5.80 0.26
N ASP A 126 11.64 5.95 -0.79
CA ASP A 126 12.88 5.18 -1.02
C ASP A 126 14.13 5.77 -0.34
N GLY A 127 13.94 6.80 0.49
CA GLY A 127 15.03 7.50 1.19
C GLY A 127 15.98 8.22 0.24
N LEU A 128 15.47 8.71 -0.90
CA LEU A 128 16.26 9.31 -1.98
C LEU A 128 17.06 10.52 -1.50
N LEU A 129 16.49 11.35 -0.63
CA LEU A 129 17.18 12.52 -0.11
C LEU A 129 18.28 12.10 0.87
N CYS A 130 18.01 11.18 1.78
CA CYS A 130 19.00 10.61 2.68
C CYS A 130 20.17 9.99 1.91
N LEU A 131 19.90 9.20 0.86
CA LEU A 131 20.94 8.63 0.01
C LEU A 131 21.75 9.71 -0.72
N ALA A 132 21.08 10.73 -1.26
CA ALA A 132 21.74 11.85 -1.91
C ALA A 132 22.64 12.66 -0.93
N CYS A 133 22.32 12.63 0.37
CA CYS A 133 23.15 13.20 1.43
C CYS A 133 24.32 12.29 1.85
N GLY A 134 24.40 11.06 1.32
CA GLY A 134 25.42 10.07 1.67
C GLY A 134 25.10 9.24 2.92
N CYS A 135 23.84 9.20 3.37
CA CYS A 135 23.44 8.35 4.49
C CYS A 135 23.61 6.86 4.14
N GLU A 136 24.01 6.06 5.13
CA GLU A 136 24.02 4.61 5.03
C GLU A 136 22.58 4.06 4.92
N ALA A 137 22.42 2.99 4.14
CA ALA A 137 21.16 2.29 3.99
C ALA A 137 21.34 0.78 4.04
N MET A 138 20.28 0.11 4.48
CA MET A 138 20.16 -1.33 4.62
C MET A 138 19.02 -1.82 3.71
N MET A 139 19.02 -3.09 3.33
CA MET A 139 18.00 -3.67 2.46
C MET A 139 17.82 -5.16 2.73
N GLY A 140 16.57 -5.61 2.76
CA GLY A 140 16.22 -6.99 3.09
C GLY A 140 16.30 -7.26 4.58
N GLN A 141 16.50 -8.53 4.93
CA GLN A 141 16.56 -8.96 6.33
C GLN A 141 18.01 -9.04 6.78
N GLU A 142 18.32 -8.43 7.92
CA GLU A 142 19.65 -8.55 8.51
C GLU A 142 19.90 -9.92 9.13
N ALA A 143 21.17 -10.29 9.24
CA ALA A 143 21.57 -11.46 10.02
C ALA A 143 21.27 -11.22 11.51
N ARG A 144 20.97 -12.30 12.24
CA ARG A 144 20.80 -12.32 13.70
C ARG A 144 21.93 -11.60 14.42
N THR A 145 23.16 -11.73 13.95
CA THR A 145 24.34 -11.12 14.55
C THR A 145 24.42 -9.61 14.39
N ALA A 146 23.63 -8.99 13.50
CA ALA A 146 23.65 -7.55 13.29
C ALA A 146 23.08 -6.77 14.49
N PHE A 147 22.01 -7.29 15.09
CA PHE A 147 21.32 -6.66 16.24
C PHE A 147 21.07 -7.64 17.41
N ASN A 148 21.64 -8.84 17.35
CA ASN A 148 21.41 -9.93 18.30
C ASN A 148 19.92 -10.29 18.46
N GLU A 149 19.15 -10.27 17.37
CA GLU A 149 17.70 -10.49 17.38
C GLU A 149 17.37 -11.98 17.16
N PRO A 150 16.75 -12.67 18.14
CA PRO A 150 16.56 -14.11 18.06
C PRO A 150 15.70 -14.57 16.87
N HIS A 151 14.81 -13.70 16.35
CA HIS A 151 13.91 -14.04 15.24
C HIS A 151 14.45 -13.60 13.87
N ALA A 152 15.58 -12.91 13.81
CA ALA A 152 16.27 -12.61 12.56
C ALA A 152 16.92 -13.89 11.97
N PRO A 153 17.05 -13.97 10.63
CA PRO A 153 17.68 -15.10 9.95
C PRO A 153 19.16 -15.24 10.34
N GLU A 154 19.73 -16.43 10.22
CA GLU A 154 21.15 -16.67 10.54
C GLU A 154 22.11 -15.85 9.64
N HIS A 155 21.76 -15.73 8.37
CA HIS A 155 22.46 -14.92 7.38
C HIS A 155 21.55 -13.86 6.81
N ALA A 156 22.12 -12.71 6.45
CA ALA A 156 21.37 -11.64 5.80
C ALA A 156 20.78 -12.13 4.47
N THR A 157 19.59 -11.64 4.13
CA THR A 157 18.87 -12.02 2.91
C THR A 157 18.48 -10.77 2.13
N HIS A 158 18.27 -10.93 0.82
CA HIS A 158 17.70 -9.88 -0.03
C HIS A 158 16.16 -9.95 -0.09
N HIS A 159 15.53 -10.64 0.86
CA HIS A 159 14.09 -10.77 0.91
C HIS A 159 13.46 -9.45 1.38
N ILE A 160 12.74 -8.79 0.48
CA ILE A 160 11.92 -7.61 0.76
C ILE A 160 10.46 -7.90 0.37
N ASN A 161 9.53 -7.15 0.95
CA ASN A 161 8.12 -7.24 0.56
C ASN A 161 7.94 -6.97 -0.95
N GLY A 162 7.14 -7.82 -1.62
CA GLY A 162 6.70 -7.56 -2.99
C GLY A 162 5.89 -6.27 -3.10
N LEU A 163 5.63 -5.82 -4.31
CA LEU A 163 4.84 -4.60 -4.56
C LEU A 163 3.46 -4.94 -5.13
N THR A 164 2.56 -3.95 -5.13
CA THR A 164 1.23 -4.10 -5.72
C THR A 164 0.94 -3.00 -6.72
N LEU A 165 0.09 -3.30 -7.71
CA LEU A 165 -0.52 -2.30 -8.56
C LEU A 165 -2.03 -2.44 -8.42
N ILE A 166 -2.63 -1.59 -7.58
CA ILE A 166 -4.07 -1.64 -7.32
C ILE A 166 -4.84 -1.19 -8.56
N TYR A 167 -6.06 -1.69 -8.68
CA TYR A 167 -6.99 -1.28 -9.71
C TYR A 167 -8.41 -1.16 -9.14
N ARG A 168 -9.23 -0.34 -9.79
CA ARG A 168 -10.61 -0.06 -9.39
C ARG A 168 -11.56 -0.68 -10.40
N ILE A 169 -12.62 -1.28 -9.90
CA ILE A 169 -13.71 -1.82 -10.71
C ILE A 169 -15.02 -1.14 -10.34
N THR A 170 -15.85 -0.88 -11.34
CA THR A 170 -17.12 -0.14 -11.22
C THR A 170 -18.28 -1.03 -11.66
N PRO A 171 -19.42 -1.04 -10.94
CA PRO A 171 -20.60 -1.78 -11.37
C PRO A 171 -21.02 -1.43 -12.81
N THR A 172 -21.53 -2.42 -13.53
CA THR A 172 -22.05 -2.27 -14.90
C THR A 172 -23.35 -3.04 -15.08
N ASP A 173 -24.27 -2.47 -15.87
CA ASP A 173 -25.57 -3.08 -16.15
C ASP A 173 -25.49 -4.25 -17.14
N LYS A 174 -24.38 -4.35 -17.88
CA LYS A 174 -24.14 -5.40 -18.88
C LYS A 174 -23.11 -6.39 -18.33
N PRO A 175 -23.54 -7.56 -17.81
CA PRO A 175 -22.60 -8.56 -17.33
C PRO A 175 -21.76 -9.11 -18.47
N GLY A 176 -20.48 -9.31 -18.25
CA GLY A 176 -19.60 -9.96 -19.22
C GLY A 176 -18.16 -10.07 -18.77
N VAL A 177 -17.34 -10.69 -19.61
CA VAL A 177 -15.89 -10.73 -19.47
C VAL A 177 -15.30 -9.70 -20.44
N GLU A 178 -14.48 -8.79 -19.93
CA GLU A 178 -13.82 -7.78 -20.76
C GLU A 178 -12.74 -8.42 -21.64
N PRO A 179 -12.57 -7.92 -22.89
CA PRO A 179 -11.57 -8.43 -23.80
C PRO A 179 -10.17 -8.21 -23.22
N LEU A 180 -9.34 -9.24 -23.29
CA LEU A 180 -7.93 -9.15 -22.91
C LEU A 180 -7.10 -8.73 -24.13
N PRO A 181 -6.15 -7.78 -24.00
CA PRO A 181 -5.23 -7.44 -25.08
C PRO A 181 -4.46 -8.67 -25.57
N SER A 182 -4.21 -8.76 -26.88
CA SER A 182 -3.64 -9.95 -27.51
C SER A 182 -2.24 -10.32 -27.03
N ASP A 183 -1.48 -9.33 -26.53
CA ASP A 183 -0.14 -9.50 -25.98
C ASP A 183 -0.13 -9.90 -24.49
N VAL A 184 -1.29 -9.95 -23.83
CA VAL A 184 -1.44 -10.33 -22.42
C VAL A 184 -1.99 -11.76 -22.31
N PRO A 185 -1.26 -12.71 -21.70
CA PRO A 185 -1.76 -14.07 -21.50
C PRO A 185 -2.97 -14.12 -20.55
N SER A 186 -3.93 -14.99 -20.82
CA SER A 186 -5.10 -15.25 -19.95
C SER A 186 -4.78 -16.15 -18.74
N LYS A 187 -3.60 -16.78 -18.72
CA LYS A 187 -3.08 -17.57 -17.60
C LYS A 187 -2.01 -16.80 -16.84
N CYS A 188 -1.85 -17.09 -15.55
CA CYS A 188 -0.76 -16.55 -14.75
C CYS A 188 0.60 -17.08 -15.27
N TRP A 189 1.51 -16.19 -15.68
CA TRP A 189 2.85 -16.56 -16.19
C TRP A 189 3.99 -16.29 -15.19
N TRP A 190 3.72 -15.55 -14.11
CA TRP A 190 4.74 -15.18 -13.11
C TRP A 190 4.69 -16.07 -11.87
N ARG A 191 3.62 -16.86 -11.69
CA ARG A 191 3.40 -17.78 -10.57
C ARG A 191 2.64 -19.03 -11.04
N SER A 192 2.61 -20.05 -10.18
CA SER A 192 1.83 -21.28 -10.43
C SER A 192 0.31 -21.04 -10.43
N SER A 193 -0.16 -19.99 -9.76
CA SER A 193 -1.56 -19.55 -9.74
C SER A 193 -1.65 -18.04 -9.60
N PHE A 194 -2.83 -17.47 -9.90
CA PHE A 194 -3.07 -16.04 -9.66
C PHE A 194 -2.97 -15.72 -8.16
N PRO A 195 -2.32 -14.60 -7.77
CA PRO A 195 -2.24 -14.18 -6.37
C PRO A 195 -3.63 -13.87 -5.79
N SER A 196 -3.73 -13.88 -4.45
CA SER A 196 -4.96 -13.49 -3.78
C SER A 196 -5.22 -11.99 -3.88
N VAL A 197 -6.48 -11.58 -3.72
CA VAL A 197 -6.91 -10.18 -3.83
C VAL A 197 -7.59 -9.68 -2.56
N SER A 198 -7.18 -8.53 -2.06
CA SER A 198 -7.98 -7.75 -1.11
C SER A 198 -8.95 -6.87 -1.91
N CYS A 199 -10.23 -7.15 -1.76
CA CYS A 199 -11.34 -6.46 -2.40
C CYS A 199 -12.06 -5.58 -1.39
N VAL A 200 -12.01 -4.26 -1.56
CA VAL A 200 -12.61 -3.31 -0.61
C VAL A 200 -13.66 -2.47 -1.32
N GLN A 201 -14.89 -2.49 -0.82
CA GLN A 201 -15.97 -1.68 -1.38
C GLN A 201 -15.81 -0.21 -1.00
N TYR A 202 -15.80 0.67 -2.00
CA TYR A 202 -15.87 2.11 -1.85
C TYR A 202 -17.31 2.60 -1.58
N PRO A 203 -17.49 3.77 -0.93
CA PRO A 203 -18.81 4.33 -0.68
C PRO A 203 -19.69 4.51 -1.92
N CYS A 204 -19.11 4.79 -3.09
CA CYS A 204 -19.86 4.92 -4.34
C CYS A 204 -20.34 3.57 -4.96
N GLY A 205 -19.96 2.44 -4.38
CA GLY A 205 -20.28 1.10 -4.89
C GLY A 205 -19.19 0.46 -5.74
N ASP A 206 -18.16 1.21 -6.11
CA ASP A 206 -16.95 0.67 -6.73
C ASP A 206 -16.19 -0.24 -5.76
N ARG A 207 -15.25 -1.02 -6.29
CA ARG A 207 -14.36 -1.86 -5.48
C ARG A 207 -12.90 -1.58 -5.83
N ASN A 208 -12.08 -1.37 -4.80
CA ASN A 208 -10.63 -1.45 -4.90
C ASN A 208 -10.19 -2.90 -4.91
N MET A 209 -9.35 -3.25 -5.86
CA MET A 209 -8.76 -4.57 -6.02
C MET A 209 -7.25 -4.45 -5.81
N ASN A 210 -6.76 -5.06 -4.72
CA ASN A 210 -5.34 -5.09 -4.39
C ASN A 210 -4.82 -6.53 -4.46
N MET A 211 -4.17 -6.87 -5.57
CA MET A 211 -3.53 -8.18 -5.81
C MET A 211 -2.22 -8.29 -5.03
N LEU A 212 -2.07 -9.35 -4.22
CA LEU A 212 -1.03 -9.45 -3.20
C LEU A 212 -0.12 -10.69 -3.42
N PRO A 213 1.14 -10.50 -3.86
CA PRO A 213 1.69 -9.32 -4.53
C PRO A 213 1.34 -9.29 -6.02
N THR A 214 1.53 -8.14 -6.67
CA THR A 214 1.54 -8.05 -8.14
C THR A 214 2.91 -8.45 -8.72
N MET A 215 3.98 -8.12 -8.01
CA MET A 215 5.36 -8.44 -8.36
C MET A 215 6.15 -8.75 -7.10
N GLU A 216 7.01 -9.77 -7.16
CA GLU A 216 7.86 -10.14 -6.02
C GLU A 216 8.94 -9.09 -5.80
N GLY A 217 9.38 -8.93 -4.55
CA GLY A 217 10.33 -7.88 -4.18
C GLY A 217 11.68 -8.02 -4.88
N ALA A 218 12.22 -9.25 -4.88
CA ALA A 218 13.48 -9.56 -5.57
C ALA A 218 13.41 -9.35 -7.08
N GLU A 219 12.25 -9.60 -7.69
CA GLU A 219 12.02 -9.33 -9.11
C GLU A 219 12.09 -7.82 -9.38
N PHE A 220 11.40 -7.02 -8.57
CA PHE A 220 11.40 -5.56 -8.71
C PHE A 220 12.80 -4.96 -8.60
N LEU A 221 13.64 -5.45 -7.69
CA LEU A 221 15.02 -4.96 -7.53
C LEU A 221 15.88 -5.13 -8.80
N GLY A 222 15.55 -6.09 -9.65
CA GLY A 222 16.24 -6.35 -10.92
C GLY A 222 15.71 -5.53 -12.10
N MET A 223 14.71 -4.66 -11.90
CA MET A 223 14.01 -3.95 -12.97
C MET A 223 14.14 -2.43 -12.83
N SER A 224 14.09 -1.72 -13.96
CA SER A 224 13.77 -0.29 -13.92
C SER A 224 12.32 -0.09 -13.51
N TYR A 225 12.02 1.04 -12.87
CA TYR A 225 10.65 1.35 -12.42
C TYR A 225 9.64 1.30 -13.58
N SER A 226 10.00 1.84 -14.75
CA SER A 226 9.13 1.86 -15.93
C SER A 226 8.84 0.45 -16.46
N ALA A 227 9.84 -0.43 -16.50
CA ALA A 227 9.66 -1.82 -16.89
C ALA A 227 8.79 -2.58 -15.88
N ALA A 228 9.04 -2.37 -14.58
CA ALA A 228 8.25 -2.98 -13.51
C ALA A 228 6.77 -2.54 -13.59
N TYR A 229 6.51 -1.26 -13.81
CA TYR A 229 5.16 -0.73 -13.96
C TYR A 229 4.44 -1.30 -15.20
N ALA A 230 5.13 -1.36 -16.35
CA ALA A 230 4.57 -1.93 -17.57
C ALA A 230 4.19 -3.41 -17.39
N GLU A 231 5.06 -4.20 -16.76
CA GLU A 231 4.80 -5.61 -16.47
C GLU A 231 3.66 -5.79 -15.45
N CYS A 232 3.64 -4.98 -14.38
CA CYS A 232 2.54 -5.00 -13.41
C CYS A 232 1.19 -4.68 -14.05
N ARG A 233 1.13 -3.77 -15.03
CA ARG A 233 -0.11 -3.51 -15.79
C ARG A 233 -0.58 -4.74 -16.55
N ARG A 234 0.32 -5.46 -17.23
CA ARG A 234 -0.03 -6.72 -17.91
C ARG A 234 -0.62 -7.73 -16.92
N ARG A 235 0.01 -7.88 -15.75
CA ARG A 235 -0.45 -8.78 -14.67
C ARG A 235 -1.82 -8.39 -14.14
N VAL A 236 -2.08 -7.10 -13.93
CA VAL A 236 -3.40 -6.57 -13.54
C VAL A 236 -4.48 -6.93 -14.56
N LEU A 237 -4.22 -6.72 -15.85
CA LEU A 237 -5.18 -7.04 -16.92
C LEU A 237 -5.48 -8.54 -16.97
N SER A 238 -4.45 -9.39 -16.88
CA SER A 238 -4.60 -10.84 -16.83
C SER A 238 -5.37 -11.31 -15.59
N HIS A 239 -5.01 -10.77 -14.41
CA HIS A 239 -5.70 -11.08 -13.16
C HIS A 239 -7.16 -10.65 -13.18
N TRP A 240 -7.47 -9.45 -13.71
CA TRP A 240 -8.85 -8.98 -13.82
C TRP A 240 -9.69 -9.87 -14.75
N HIS A 241 -9.14 -10.22 -15.91
CA HIS A 241 -9.79 -11.14 -16.83
C HIS A 241 -10.05 -12.51 -16.19
N HIS A 242 -9.08 -13.03 -15.41
CA HIS A 242 -9.26 -14.23 -14.61
C HIS A 242 -10.39 -14.08 -13.58
N CYS A 243 -10.44 -12.95 -12.86
CA CYS A 243 -11.50 -12.70 -11.88
C CYS A 243 -12.90 -12.73 -12.51
N GLN A 244 -13.12 -12.06 -13.65
CA GLN A 244 -14.42 -12.09 -14.33
C GLN A 244 -14.77 -13.46 -14.92
N THR A 245 -13.76 -14.22 -15.36
CA THR A 245 -13.94 -15.55 -15.95
C THR A 245 -14.31 -16.59 -14.91
N VAL A 246 -13.65 -16.57 -13.75
CA VAL A 246 -13.80 -17.61 -12.72
C VAL A 246 -14.88 -17.28 -11.70
N PHE A 247 -15.14 -16.00 -11.43
CA PHE A 247 -16.13 -15.57 -10.44
C PHE A 247 -17.25 -14.77 -11.12
N PRO A 248 -18.43 -15.39 -11.38
CA PRO A 248 -19.53 -14.74 -12.09
C PRO A 248 -20.00 -13.42 -11.47
N GLU A 249 -19.80 -13.21 -10.17
CA GLU A 249 -20.12 -11.95 -9.50
C GLU A 249 -19.32 -10.75 -10.05
N PHE A 250 -18.09 -10.96 -10.53
CA PHE A 250 -17.26 -9.90 -11.10
C PHE A 250 -17.65 -9.55 -12.54
N GLN A 251 -18.46 -10.37 -13.21
CA GLN A 251 -18.98 -10.03 -14.55
C GLN A 251 -19.88 -8.80 -14.53
N ARG A 252 -20.47 -8.46 -13.37
CA ARG A 252 -21.27 -7.24 -13.17
C ARG A 252 -20.42 -6.00 -12.86
N TYR A 253 -19.12 -6.07 -13.05
CA TYR A 253 -18.19 -4.95 -12.88
C TYR A 253 -17.32 -4.82 -14.13
N ARG A 254 -16.81 -3.61 -14.37
CA ARG A 254 -15.78 -3.31 -15.38
C ARG A 254 -14.56 -2.68 -14.74
N LEU A 255 -13.39 -2.88 -15.32
CA LEU A 255 -12.18 -2.15 -14.95
C LEU A 255 -12.35 -0.67 -15.28
N SER A 256 -12.21 0.18 -14.27
CA SER A 256 -12.39 1.64 -14.43
C SER A 256 -11.10 2.43 -14.25
N TRP A 257 -10.13 1.91 -13.49
CA TRP A 257 -8.87 2.59 -13.27
C TRP A 257 -7.77 1.62 -12.81
N ILE A 258 -6.53 1.92 -13.17
CA ILE A 258 -5.32 1.27 -12.63
C ILE A 258 -4.48 2.38 -12.00
N ALA A 259 -3.88 2.12 -10.84
CA ALA A 259 -3.06 3.12 -10.17
C ALA A 259 -1.93 3.66 -11.08
N PRO A 260 -1.64 4.97 -11.01
CA PRO A 260 -0.60 5.60 -11.83
C PRO A 260 0.82 5.28 -11.33
N ALA A 261 0.94 4.64 -10.16
CA ALA A 261 2.21 4.31 -9.53
C ALA A 261 2.14 2.93 -8.86
N LEU A 262 3.31 2.28 -8.74
CA LEU A 262 3.49 1.05 -7.97
C LEU A 262 3.35 1.33 -6.47
N GLY A 263 2.58 0.50 -5.78
CA GLY A 263 2.54 0.41 -4.33
C GLY A 263 3.75 -0.37 -3.81
N VAL A 264 4.90 0.29 -3.76
CA VAL A 264 6.12 -0.27 -3.19
C VAL A 264 6.02 -0.23 -1.66
N ARG A 265 6.17 -1.39 -1.01
CA ARG A 265 5.96 -1.54 0.44
C ARG A 265 7.24 -1.50 1.25
N GLU A 266 8.36 -1.82 0.60
CA GLU A 266 9.66 -1.91 1.23
C GLU A 266 10.72 -1.69 0.16
N THR A 267 11.69 -0.84 0.48
CA THR A 267 12.89 -0.65 -0.33
C THR A 267 14.11 -0.61 0.59
N ARG A 268 14.72 0.56 0.74
CA ARG A 268 15.92 0.79 1.55
C ARG A 268 15.49 1.33 2.90
N ARG A 269 16.09 0.82 3.97
CA ARG A 269 15.96 1.37 5.31
C ARG A 269 17.17 2.24 5.60
N ILE A 270 16.95 3.52 5.84
CA ILE A 270 18.03 4.44 6.22
C ILE A 270 18.53 4.09 7.61
N LYS A 271 19.85 3.97 7.76
CA LYS A 271 20.49 3.72 9.05
C LYS A 271 20.71 5.05 9.75
N GLY A 272 19.77 5.39 10.64
CA GLY A 272 19.88 6.55 11.52
C GLY A 272 20.83 6.31 12.70
N GLU A 273 20.89 7.27 13.61
CA GLU A 273 21.64 7.19 14.88
C GLU A 273 21.17 6.02 15.75
N TYR A 274 19.90 5.68 15.63
CA TYR A 274 19.28 4.55 16.32
C TYR A 274 18.41 3.75 15.35
N VAL A 275 18.48 2.42 15.46
CA VAL A 275 17.63 1.47 14.74
C VAL A 275 16.82 0.71 15.77
N LEU A 276 15.49 0.84 15.70
CA LEU A 276 14.58 0.10 16.56
C LEU A 276 14.72 -1.40 16.31
N THR A 277 14.91 -2.18 17.38
CA THR A 277 15.11 -3.63 17.36
C THR A 277 13.94 -4.39 17.97
N GLU A 278 13.94 -5.70 17.75
CA GLU A 278 13.02 -6.66 18.38
C GLU A 278 13.04 -6.55 19.91
N HIS A 279 14.20 -6.29 20.51
CA HIS A 279 14.35 -6.15 21.95
C HIS A 279 13.56 -4.96 22.48
N ASP A 280 13.61 -3.83 21.76
CA ASP A 280 12.89 -2.61 22.12
C ASP A 280 11.38 -2.82 22.06
N LEU A 281 10.91 -3.55 21.04
CA LEU A 281 9.49 -3.91 20.90
C LEU A 281 9.03 -4.81 22.05
N ARG A 282 9.86 -5.79 22.45
CA ARG A 282 9.54 -6.71 23.54
C ARG A 282 9.60 -6.08 24.92
N ALA A 283 10.52 -5.15 25.13
CA ALA A 283 10.67 -4.44 26.41
C ALA A 283 9.43 -3.59 26.73
N GLY A 284 8.69 -3.19 25.69
CA GLY A 284 7.51 -2.34 25.78
C GLY A 284 7.87 -0.86 25.88
N LEU A 285 6.89 0.00 25.61
CA LEU A 285 7.10 1.45 25.45
C LEU A 285 7.82 2.11 26.65
N SER A 286 7.53 1.66 27.87
CA SER A 286 8.11 2.22 29.10
C SER A 286 9.58 1.92 29.31
N LYS A 287 10.16 1.03 28.51
CA LYS A 287 11.57 0.62 28.58
C LYS A 287 12.37 0.99 27.33
N GLN A 288 11.75 1.71 26.39
CA GLN A 288 12.46 2.27 25.24
C GLN A 288 13.12 3.57 25.68
N THR A 289 14.45 3.55 25.87
CA THR A 289 15.27 4.73 26.15
C THR A 289 16.14 5.01 24.93
N PRO A 290 15.60 5.63 23.86
CA PRO A 290 16.43 6.03 22.74
C PRO A 290 17.49 7.04 23.24
N PRO A 291 18.71 7.01 22.69
CA PRO A 291 19.69 8.06 22.94
C PRO A 291 19.18 9.37 22.33
N ASP A 292 19.02 10.40 23.16
CA ASP A 292 18.80 11.79 22.73
C ASP A 292 20.13 12.44 22.32
#